data_AF-A0A4C1ZDQ5-F1
#
_entry.id   AF-A0A4C1ZDQ5-F1
#
_cell.length_a   1.000
_cell.length_b   1.000
_cell.length_c   1.000
_cell.angle_alpha   90.00
_cell.angle_beta   90.00
_cell.angle_gamma   90.00
#
_symmetry.space_group_name_H-M   'P 1'
#
loop_
_entity.id
_entity.type
_entity.pdbx_description
1 polymer ?
#
loop_
_entity_poly.entity_id
_entity_poly.type
_entity_poly.pdbx_seq_one_letter_code
_entity_poly.pdbx_strand_id
1 'polypeptide(L)'
;MEHLACTEIRAANLTHCSFVSAWSQGDASFTKIAKAHQDCVKTKALYSVMAVRQISKLEAIDIIEKVFPKCYADLEPIGRRIRRNSEDMYRAWKESKYYGYE
;
A
#
# COMPACT_ATOMS: atom_id res chain seq x y z
N MET A 1 6.49 -8.97 -14.00
CA MET A 1 5.16 -8.52 -13.52
C MET A 1 5.10 -8.45 -12.00
N GLU A 2 5.63 -9.44 -11.28
CA GLU A 2 5.69 -9.46 -9.81
C GLU A 2 6.39 -8.24 -9.19
N HIS A 3 7.55 -7.83 -9.71
CA HIS A 3 8.24 -6.63 -9.22
C HIS A 3 7.40 -5.35 -9.40
N LEU A 4 6.74 -5.19 -10.55
CA LEU A 4 5.83 -4.06 -10.79
C LEU A 4 4.70 -4.07 -9.77
N ALA A 5 4.01 -5.21 -9.60
CA ALA A 5 2.95 -5.33 -8.61
C ALA A 5 3.45 -5.04 -7.19
N CYS A 6 4.66 -5.48 -6.83
CA CYS A 6 5.29 -5.20 -5.55
C CYS A 6 5.53 -3.69 -5.34
N THR A 7 6.03 -3.00 -6.37
CA THR A 7 6.23 -1.54 -6.34
C THR A 7 4.90 -0.80 -6.17
N GLU A 8 3.85 -1.20 -6.89
CA GLU A 8 2.52 -0.59 -6.75
C GLU A 8 1.89 -0.86 -5.38
N ILE A 9 2.08 -2.07 -4.82
CA ILE A 9 1.66 -2.40 -3.46
C ILE A 9 2.36 -1.51 -2.45
N ARG A 10 3.69 -1.33 -2.55
CA ARG A 10 4.46 -0.45 -1.65
C ARG A 10 3.99 0.99 -1.74
N ALA A 11 3.80 1.50 -2.95
CA ALA A 11 3.28 2.85 -3.17
C ALA A 11 1.90 3.02 -2.50
N ALA A 12 0.95 2.13 -2.78
CA ALA A 12 -0.38 2.20 -2.20
C ALA A 12 -0.38 2.07 -0.66
N ASN A 13 0.47 1.20 -0.12
CA ASN A 13 0.64 0.93 1.31
C ASN A 13 1.20 2.12 2.09
N LEU A 14 2.09 2.90 1.48
CA LEU A 14 2.81 3.97 2.17
C LEU A 14 2.19 5.36 1.97
N THR A 15 1.53 5.63 0.83
CA THR A 15 1.15 7.01 0.46
C THR A 15 -0.33 7.22 0.17
N HIS A 16 -1.08 6.19 -0.26
CA HIS A 16 -2.45 6.37 -0.76
C HIS A 16 -3.54 5.89 0.19
N CYS A 17 -3.31 4.80 0.92
CA CYS A 17 -4.32 4.21 1.77
C CYS A 17 -4.28 4.82 3.18
N SER A 18 -5.32 5.60 3.51
CA SER A 18 -5.63 6.00 4.88
C SER A 18 -6.98 5.39 5.29
N PHE A 19 -7.22 5.28 6.59
CA PHE A 19 -8.52 4.80 7.12
C PHE A 19 -9.70 5.63 6.55
N VAL A 20 -9.52 6.94 6.39
CA VAL A 20 -10.51 7.84 5.77
C VAL A 20 -10.72 7.52 4.29
N SER A 21 -9.64 7.21 3.55
CA SER A 21 -9.72 6.79 2.15
C SER A 21 -10.52 5.49 2.00
N ALA A 22 -10.33 4.53 2.90
CA ALA A 22 -11.04 3.24 2.91
C ALA A 22 -12.53 3.41 3.27
N TRP A 23 -12.86 4.35 4.16
CA TRP A 23 -14.24 4.72 4.47
C TRP A 23 -14.95 5.36 3.28
N SER A 24 -14.30 6.31 2.60
CA SER A 24 -14.89 7.00 1.42
C SER A 24 -15.06 6.10 0.20
N GLN A 25 -14.29 5.01 0.11
CA GLN A 25 -14.35 4.05 -1.00
C GLN A 25 -15.32 2.88 -0.75
N GLY A 26 -15.96 2.82 0.42
CA GLY A 26 -16.91 1.75 0.78
C GLY A 26 -16.26 0.44 1.24
N ASP A 27 -14.93 0.42 1.39
CA ASP A 27 -14.16 -0.77 1.80
C ASP A 27 -14.12 -0.95 3.33
N ALA A 28 -14.60 0.03 4.11
CA ALA A 28 -14.63 -0.04 5.56
C ALA A 28 -16.06 -0.27 6.09
N SER A 29 -16.31 -1.47 6.62
CA SER A 29 -17.46 -1.74 7.50
C SER A 29 -17.00 -1.69 8.96
N PHE A 30 -17.88 -1.28 9.89
CA PHE A 30 -17.59 -1.16 11.33
C PHE A 30 -16.97 -2.42 11.97
N THR A 31 -17.09 -3.59 11.33
CA THR A 31 -16.57 -4.89 11.79
C THR A 31 -15.27 -5.35 11.11
N LYS A 32 -14.71 -4.62 10.14
CA LYS A 32 -13.54 -5.05 9.32
C LYS A 32 -12.37 -4.05 9.28
N ILE A 33 -12.23 -3.20 10.30
CA ILE A 33 -11.21 -2.13 10.35
C ILE A 33 -9.78 -2.67 10.15
N ALA A 34 -9.47 -3.86 10.67
CA ALA A 34 -8.13 -4.45 10.56
C ALA A 34 -7.75 -4.86 9.13
N LYS A 35 -8.72 -5.18 8.26
CA LYS A 35 -8.49 -5.58 6.85
C LYS A 35 -8.70 -4.45 5.85
N ALA A 36 -9.43 -3.40 6.22
CA ALA A 36 -9.77 -2.28 5.34
C ALA A 36 -8.54 -1.63 4.68
N HIS A 37 -7.39 -1.55 5.37
CA HIS A 37 -6.16 -1.03 4.77
C HIS A 37 -5.60 -1.97 3.70
N GLN A 38 -5.56 -3.28 3.96
CA GLN A 38 -5.07 -4.27 2.98
C GLN A 38 -5.94 -4.27 1.73
N ASP A 39 -7.26 -4.20 1.90
CA ASP A 39 -8.21 -4.16 0.80
C ASP A 39 -8.02 -2.90 -0.06
N CYS A 40 -7.84 -1.73 0.56
CA CYS A 40 -7.49 -0.49 -0.15
C CYS A 40 -6.19 -0.64 -0.95
N VAL A 41 -5.13 -1.22 -0.35
CA VAL A 41 -3.84 -1.39 -1.01
C VAL A 41 -3.96 -2.31 -2.23
N LYS A 42 -4.67 -3.44 -2.09
CA LYS A 42 -4.91 -4.38 -3.20
C LYS A 42 -5.69 -3.72 -4.33
N THR A 43 -6.76 -2.98 -4.01
CA THR A 43 -7.59 -2.27 -4.99
C THR A 43 -6.79 -1.21 -5.73
N LYS A 44 -5.97 -0.40 -5.03
CA LYS A 44 -5.13 0.63 -5.67
C LYS A 44 -4.04 0.01 -6.53
N ALA A 45 -3.34 -1.01 -6.02
CA ALA A 45 -2.32 -1.73 -6.78
C ALA A 45 -2.91 -2.37 -8.05
N LEU A 46 -4.12 -2.93 -7.97
CA LEU A 46 -4.83 -3.50 -9.12
C LEU A 46 -5.05 -2.47 -10.22
N TYR A 47 -5.60 -1.31 -9.86
CA TYR A 47 -5.83 -0.23 -10.83
C TYR A 47 -4.53 0.31 -11.42
N SER A 48 -3.48 0.49 -10.61
CA SER A 48 -2.17 0.92 -11.11
C SER A 48 -1.57 -0.09 -12.08
N VAL A 49 -1.55 -1.38 -11.72
CA VAL A 49 -0.98 -2.44 -12.57
C VAL A 49 -1.74 -2.54 -13.90
N MET A 50 -3.08 -2.49 -13.87
CA MET A 50 -3.92 -2.53 -15.08
C MET A 50 -3.77 -1.26 -15.94
N ALA A 51 -3.46 -0.11 -15.35
CA ALA A 51 -3.21 1.12 -16.10
C ALA A 51 -1.86 1.07 -16.84
N VAL A 52 -0.85 0.42 -16.26
CA VAL A 52 0.49 0.31 -16.85
C VAL A 52 0.62 -0.89 -17.80
N ARG A 53 -0.15 -1.95 -17.58
CA ARG A 53 -0.06 -3.22 -18.33
C ARG A 53 -1.41 -3.64 -18.87
N GLN A 54 -1.43 -4.01 -20.15
CA GLN A 54 -2.61 -4.56 -20.82
C GLN A 54 -2.81 -6.04 -20.46
N ILE A 55 -3.21 -6.30 -19.22
CA ILE A 55 -3.53 -7.64 -18.72
C ILE A 55 -4.97 -7.73 -18.24
N SER A 56 -5.48 -8.96 -18.14
CA SER A 56 -6.82 -9.18 -17.60
C SER A 56 -6.87 -8.85 -16.10
N LYS A 57 -8.05 -8.48 -15.61
CA LYS A 57 -8.26 -8.20 -14.19
C LYS A 57 -7.93 -9.43 -13.31
N LEU A 58 -8.28 -10.63 -13.76
CA LEU A 58 -8.03 -11.87 -13.01
C LEU A 58 -6.54 -12.17 -12.90
N GLU A 59 -5.80 -12.01 -13.99
CA GLU A 59 -4.35 -12.17 -14.01
C GLU A 59 -3.67 -11.14 -13.10
N ALA A 60 -4.13 -9.88 -13.11
CA ALA A 60 -3.61 -8.85 -12.23
C ALA A 60 -3.83 -9.18 -10.75
N ILE A 61 -5.01 -9.71 -10.39
CA ILE A 61 -5.33 -10.15 -9.03
C ILE A 61 -4.41 -11.29 -8.60
N ASP A 62 -4.22 -12.30 -9.45
CA ASP A 62 -3.36 -13.46 -9.13
C ASP A 62 -1.92 -13.02 -8.83
N ILE A 63 -1.35 -12.16 -9.67
CA ILE A 63 0.00 -11.61 -9.48
C ILE A 63 0.09 -10.79 -8.19
N ILE A 64 -0.92 -9.96 -7.90
CA ILE A 64 -0.96 -9.14 -6.68
C ILE A 64 -1.02 -10.03 -5.44
N GLU A 65 -1.96 -10.97 -5.38
CA GLU A 65 -2.12 -11.89 -4.24
C GLU A 65 -0.85 -12.70 -3.99
N LYS A 66 -0.18 -13.15 -5.07
CA LYS A 66 1.09 -13.89 -4.98
C LYS A 66 2.18 -13.12 -4.24
N VAL A 67 2.32 -11.82 -4.50
CA VAL A 67 3.42 -11.00 -3.92
C VAL A 67 2.99 -10.21 -2.67
N PHE A 68 1.69 -10.09 -2.42
CA PHE A 68 1.14 -9.23 -1.38
C PHE A 68 1.73 -9.46 0.01
N PRO A 69 1.87 -10.70 0.53
CA PRO A 69 2.39 -10.92 1.89
C PRO A 69 3.80 -10.35 2.09
N LYS A 70 4.65 -10.45 1.07
CA LYS A 70 6.01 -9.92 1.10
C LYS A 70 6.01 -8.40 0.95
N CYS A 71 5.34 -7.89 -0.08
CA CYS A 71 5.41 -6.48 -0.48
C CYS A 71 4.62 -5.55 0.43
N TYR A 72 3.58 -6.06 1.09
CA TYR A 72 2.80 -5.30 2.08
C TYR A 72 3.57 -5.14 3.42
N ALA A 73 4.44 -6.10 3.74
CA ALA A 73 5.31 -6.05 4.90
C ALA A 73 6.58 -5.19 4.65
N ASP A 74 6.94 -4.98 3.39
CA ASP A 74 7.99 -4.04 2.99
C ASP A 74 7.51 -2.59 3.17
N LEU A 75 8.19 -1.86 4.05
CA LEU A 75 7.90 -0.46 4.37
C LEU A 75 8.96 0.51 3.85
N GLU A 76 9.95 0.05 3.11
CA GLU A 76 10.94 0.93 2.49
C GLU A 76 10.26 1.79 1.40
N PRO A 77 10.71 3.04 1.17
CA PRO A 77 11.86 3.72 1.79
C PRO A 77 11.52 4.43 3.12
N ILE A 78 10.25 4.57 3.47
CA ILE A 78 9.80 5.42 4.58
C ILE A 78 10.06 4.74 5.94
N GLY A 79 10.04 3.40 5.96
CA GLY A 79 10.18 2.57 7.17
C GLY A 79 8.91 2.49 8.02
N ARG A 80 7.85 3.20 7.63
CA ARG A 80 6.61 3.29 8.41
C ARG A 80 5.39 3.68 7.56
N ARG A 81 4.21 3.24 8.00
CA ARG A 81 2.93 3.72 7.46
C ARG A 81 2.55 5.03 8.15
N ILE A 82 2.43 6.10 7.38
CA ILE A 82 2.15 7.43 7.92
C ILE A 82 0.66 7.60 8.18
N ARG A 83 0.28 7.82 9.44
CA ARG A 83 -1.10 8.18 9.78
C ARG A 83 -1.31 9.69 9.61
N ARG A 84 -2.47 10.10 9.09
CA ARG A 84 -2.86 11.52 9.07
C ARG A 84 -3.02 12.04 10.50
N ASN A 85 -2.63 13.29 10.73
CA ASN A 85 -2.68 13.96 12.03
C ASN A 85 -1.91 13.23 13.13
N SER A 86 -0.76 12.64 12.79
CA SER A 86 0.18 12.05 13.75
C SER A 86 1.58 12.62 13.55
N GLU A 87 2.43 12.40 14.55
CA GLU A 87 3.88 12.69 14.47
C GLU A 87 4.63 11.73 13.54
N ASP A 88 3.93 10.81 12.84
CA ASP A 88 4.60 9.75 12.10
C ASP A 88 5.50 10.31 11.01
N MET A 89 5.12 11.41 10.37
CA MET A 89 5.96 12.10 9.37
C MET A 89 7.29 12.55 9.98
N TYR A 90 7.23 13.20 11.15
CA TYR A 90 8.42 13.73 11.81
C TYR A 90 9.34 12.62 12.30
N ARG A 91 8.79 11.52 12.87
CA ARG A 91 9.67 10.41 13.27
C ARG A 91 10.18 9.59 12.07
N ALA A 92 9.45 9.51 10.95
CA ALA A 92 10.01 8.96 9.69
C ALA A 92 11.24 9.75 9.26
N TRP A 93 11.12 11.08 9.29
CA TRP A 93 12.24 11.96 8.96
C TRP A 93 13.41 11.79 9.91
N LYS A 94 13.18 11.64 11.22
CA LYS A 94 14.26 11.34 12.18
C LYS A 94 14.93 9.99 11.93
N GLU A 95 14.14 8.99 11.55
CA GLU A 95 14.60 7.62 11.30
C GLU A 95 15.26 7.45 9.93
N SER A 96 15.12 8.42 9.02
CA SER A 96 15.66 8.34 7.65
C SER A 96 17.16 8.03 7.64
N LYS A 97 17.90 8.54 8.63
CA LYS A 97 19.33 8.28 8.82
C LYS A 97 19.66 6.80 9.02
N TYR A 98 18.78 6.02 9.64
CA TYR A 98 18.97 4.57 9.80
C TYR A 98 18.84 3.80 8.49
N TYR A 99 18.19 4.40 7.48
CA TYR A 99 18.01 3.83 6.15
C TYR A 99 19.00 4.38 5.12
N GLY A 100 20.01 5.14 5.56
CA GLY A 100 21.06 5.68 4.69
C GLY A 100 20.67 6.96 3.95
N TYR A 101 19.61 7.66 4.37
CA TYR A 101 19.28 8.99 3.86
C TYR A 101 20.06 10.06 4.63
N GLU A 102 20.65 11.03 3.91
CA GLU A 102 21.42 12.16 4.46
C GLU A 102 20.54 13.30 4.99
#